data_AF-A0AAW8KTQ6-F1
#
_entry.id   AF-A0AAW8KTQ6-F1
#
_cell.length_a   1.000
_cell.length_b   1.000
_cell.length_c   1.000
_cell.angle_alpha   90.00
_cell.angle_beta   90.00
_cell.angle_gamma   90.00
#
_symmetry.space_group_name_H-M   'P 1'
#
loop_
_entity.id
_entity.type
_entity.pdbx_description
1 polymer ?
#
loop_
_entity_poly.entity_id
_entity_poly.type
_entity_poly.pdbx_seq_one_letter_code
_entity_poly.pdbx_strand_id
1 'polypeptide(L)'
;VSMALGAFFAGMVVKESDFSHRAEEETLPLREIFSILFFVSVGMLFDPHILVESPLHILAVIAIIMVGKTLAAMALVLFFRYPINTALTVGASLAQIGEFSFILATLGVSLGLLSLEAQ
;
A
#
# COMPACT_ATOMS: atom_id res chain seq x y z
N VAL A 1 -2.82 16.15 -14.48
CA VAL A 1 -4.00 15.56 -13.79
C VAL A 1 -3.78 14.05 -13.75
N SER A 2 -3.79 13.41 -12.57
CA SER A 2 -3.40 11.99 -12.43
C SER A 2 -4.50 11.05 -12.93
N MET A 3 -4.14 10.07 -13.75
CA MET A 3 -5.04 9.02 -14.24
C MET A 3 -5.71 8.24 -13.09
N ALA A 4 -4.97 7.98 -12.01
CA ALA A 4 -5.49 7.28 -10.84
C ALA A 4 -6.59 8.07 -10.11
N LEU A 5 -6.40 9.40 -9.99
CA LEU A 5 -7.39 10.28 -9.37
C LEU A 5 -8.66 10.39 -10.25
N GLY A 6 -8.49 10.46 -11.57
CA GLY A 6 -9.61 10.44 -12.52
C GLY A 6 -10.42 9.14 -12.45
N ALA A 7 -9.74 7.99 -12.38
CA ALA A 7 -10.39 6.70 -12.20
C ALA A 7 -11.14 6.59 -10.86
N PHE A 8 -10.56 7.11 -9.77
CA PHE A 8 -11.23 7.16 -8.46
C PHE A 8 -12.52 7.99 -8.50
N PHE A 9 -12.48 9.19 -9.09
CA PHE A 9 -13.67 10.03 -9.23
C PHE A 9 -14.74 9.38 -10.11
N ALA A 10 -14.35 8.79 -11.25
CA ALA A 10 -15.28 8.06 -12.10
C ALA A 10 -15.95 6.90 -11.34
N GLY A 11 -15.17 6.15 -10.55
CA GLY A 11 -15.71 5.09 -9.70
C GLY A 11 -16.70 5.57 -8.64
N MET A 12 -16.43 6.72 -7.99
CA MET A 12 -17.37 7.30 -7.02
C MET A 12 -18.69 7.72 -7.69
N VAL A 13 -18.62 8.36 -8.86
CA VAL A 13 -19.82 8.78 -9.60
C VAL A 13 -20.65 7.56 -10.07
N VAL A 14 -19.99 6.52 -10.58
CA VAL A 14 -20.66 5.28 -11.01
C VAL A 14 -21.29 4.55 -9.83
N LYS A 15 -20.65 4.57 -8.65
CA LYS A 15 -21.17 3.97 -7.42
C LYS A 15 -22.46 4.63 -6.92
N GLU A 16 -22.64 5.93 -7.16
CA GLU A 16 -23.87 6.67 -6.80
C GLU A 16 -25.02 6.47 -7.80
N SER A 17 -24.77 5.76 -8.91
CA SER A 17 -25.79 5.50 -9.94
C SER A 17 -26.55 4.20 -9.73
N ASP A 18 -27.72 4.10 -10.36
CA ASP A 18 -28.53 2.86 -10.42
C ASP A 18 -27.80 1.68 -11.09
N PHE A 19 -26.72 1.96 -11.83
CA PHE A 19 -25.89 0.96 -12.50
C PHE A 19 -24.73 0.45 -11.65
N SER A 20 -24.58 0.92 -10.41
CA SER A 20 -23.47 0.55 -9.51
C SER A 20 -23.28 -0.96 -9.36
N HIS A 21 -24.36 -1.71 -9.16
CA HIS A 21 -24.30 -3.16 -8.99
C HIS A 21 -23.84 -3.88 -10.26
N ARG A 22 -24.28 -3.39 -11.43
CA ARG A 22 -23.87 -3.94 -12.73
C ARG A 22 -22.42 -3.60 -13.05
N ALA A 23 -22.01 -2.37 -12.75
CA ALA A 23 -20.64 -1.92 -12.91
C ALA A 23 -19.69 -2.70 -11.97
N GLU A 24 -20.11 -3.02 -10.75
CA GLU A 24 -19.34 -3.87 -9.85
C GLU A 24 -19.18 -5.28 -10.42
N GLU A 25 -20.26 -5.92 -10.88
CA GLU A 25 -20.21 -7.26 -11.49
C GLU A 25 -19.35 -7.32 -12.75
N GLU A 26 -19.42 -6.29 -13.62
CA GLU A 26 -18.63 -6.24 -14.85
C GLU A 26 -17.15 -5.90 -14.59
N THR A 27 -16.84 -5.17 -13.52
CA THR A 27 -15.45 -4.81 -13.17
C THR A 27 -14.76 -5.83 -12.27
N LEU A 28 -15.53 -6.69 -11.57
CA LEU A 28 -15.01 -7.74 -10.69
C LEU A 28 -13.93 -8.60 -11.39
N PRO A 29 -14.16 -9.15 -12.61
CA PRO A 29 -13.17 -10.01 -13.28
C PRO A 29 -11.94 -9.23 -13.72
N LEU A 30 -12.11 -7.96 -14.11
CA LEU A 30 -10.99 -7.09 -14.49
C LEU A 30 -10.11 -6.80 -13.28
N ARG A 31 -10.71 -6.50 -12.13
CA ARG A 31 -9.98 -6.32 -10.88
C ARG A 31 -9.16 -7.55 -10.54
N GLU A 32 -9.73 -8.74 -10.65
CA GLU A 32 -9.03 -10.00 -10.40
C GLU A 32 -7.83 -10.20 -11.34
N ILE A 33 -8.02 -10.00 -12.65
CA ILE A 33 -6.94 -10.13 -13.63
C ILE A 33 -5.84 -9.10 -13.38
N PHE A 34 -6.19 -7.83 -13.12
CA PHE A 34 -5.21 -6.80 -12.84
C PHE A 34 -4.47 -7.00 -11.51
N SER A 35 -5.15 -7.50 -10.48
CA SER A 35 -4.49 -7.87 -9.22
C SER A 35 -3.47 -9.00 -9.44
N ILE A 36 -3.81 -10.04 -10.21
CA ILE A 36 -2.86 -11.11 -10.56
C ILE A 36 -1.66 -10.54 -11.32
N LEU A 37 -1.89 -9.73 -12.35
CA LEU A 37 -0.81 -9.13 -13.14
C LEU A 37 0.08 -8.21 -12.30
N PHE A 38 -0.51 -7.42 -11.39
CA PHE A 38 0.22 -6.56 -10.46
C PHE A 38 1.13 -7.38 -9.56
N PHE A 39 0.60 -8.41 -8.89
CA PHE A 39 1.38 -9.23 -7.98
C PHE A 39 2.46 -10.05 -8.68
N VAL A 40 2.19 -10.58 -9.87
CA VAL A 40 3.21 -11.27 -10.67
C VAL A 40 4.31 -10.29 -11.08
N SER A 41 3.96 -9.09 -11.54
CA SER A 41 4.94 -8.08 -11.95
C SER A 41 5.81 -7.62 -10.79
N VAL A 42 5.22 -7.30 -9.65
CA VAL A 42 5.96 -6.92 -8.43
C VAL A 42 6.81 -8.08 -7.93
N GLY A 43 6.29 -9.31 -7.97
CA GLY A 43 7.05 -10.51 -7.59
C GLY A 43 8.26 -10.77 -8.49
N MET A 44 8.21 -10.40 -9.78
CA MET A 44 9.35 -10.51 -10.68
C MET A 44 10.44 -9.46 -10.43
N LEU A 45 10.11 -8.34 -9.79
CA LEU A 45 11.10 -7.32 -9.38
C LEU A 45 11.88 -7.74 -8.13
N PHE A 46 11.36 -8.70 -7.36
CA PHE A 46 12.01 -9.17 -6.13
C PHE A 46 13.24 -10.04 -6.47
N ASP A 47 14.43 -9.56 -6.11
CA ASP A 47 15.65 -10.35 -6.15
C ASP A 47 15.81 -11.16 -4.85
N PRO A 48 15.69 -12.50 -4.88
CA PRO A 48 15.83 -13.33 -3.68
C PRO A 48 17.25 -13.33 -3.10
N HIS A 49 18.26 -12.87 -3.84
CA HIS A 49 19.65 -12.85 -3.37
C HIS A 49 19.84 -11.93 -2.16
N ILE A 50 19.05 -10.86 -2.08
CA ILE A 50 19.13 -9.85 -1.00
C ILE A 50 18.88 -10.46 0.40
N LEU A 51 18.10 -11.54 0.47
CA LEU A 51 17.83 -12.28 1.71
C LEU A 51 19.09 -12.90 2.31
N VAL A 52 20.05 -13.27 1.45
CA VAL A 52 21.31 -13.91 1.84
C VAL A 52 22.43 -12.88 2.00
N GLU A 53 22.49 -11.90 1.10
CA GLU A 53 23.55 -10.88 1.12
C GLU A 53 23.40 -9.88 2.27
N SER A 54 22.17 -9.50 2.60
CA SER A 54 21.91 -8.42 3.57
C SER A 54 20.72 -8.73 4.50
N PRO A 55 20.73 -9.85 5.23
CA PRO A 55 19.62 -10.22 6.13
C PRO A 55 19.38 -9.18 7.23
N LEU A 56 20.44 -8.53 7.73
CA LEU A 56 20.33 -7.51 8.77
C LEU A 56 19.63 -6.24 8.28
N HIS A 57 19.90 -5.79 7.05
CA HIS A 57 19.24 -4.61 6.48
C HIS A 57 17.75 -4.85 6.30
N ILE A 58 17.37 -6.02 5.75
CA ILE A 58 15.96 -6.40 5.59
C ILE A 58 15.26 -6.46 6.94
N LEU A 59 15.88 -7.12 7.92
CA LEU A 59 15.30 -7.23 9.25
C LEU A 59 15.14 -5.86 9.92
N ALA A 60 16.10 -4.94 9.72
CA ALA A 60 16.00 -3.57 10.20
C ALA A 60 14.84 -2.82 9.53
N VAL A 61 14.68 -2.91 8.22
CA VAL A 61 13.58 -2.27 7.48
C VAL A 61 12.23 -2.82 7.94
N ILE A 62 12.09 -4.15 8.01
CA ILE A 62 10.88 -4.81 8.52
C ILE A 62 10.58 -4.37 9.95
N ALA A 63 11.59 -4.32 10.83
CA ALA A 63 11.40 -3.90 12.22
C ALA A 63 10.98 -2.42 12.32
N ILE A 64 11.58 -1.53 11.53
CA ILE A 64 11.22 -0.11 11.49
C ILE A 64 9.76 0.06 11.04
N ILE A 65 9.34 -0.70 10.03
CA ILE A 65 7.97 -0.63 9.50
C ILE A 65 6.98 -1.24 10.50
N MET A 66 7.22 -2.47 10.95
CA MET A 66 6.27 -3.22 11.77
C MET A 66 6.19 -2.69 13.21
N VAL A 67 7.31 -2.24 13.77
CA VAL A 67 7.40 -1.79 15.16
C VAL A 67 7.49 -0.27 15.21
N GLY A 68 8.43 0.34 14.49
CA GLY A 68 8.66 1.79 14.53
C GLY A 68 7.44 2.61 14.11
N LYS A 69 6.89 2.35 12.92
CA LYS A 69 5.69 3.05 12.39
C LYS A 69 4.48 2.84 13.30
N THR A 70 4.25 1.60 13.74
CA THR A 70 3.14 1.23 14.61
C THR A 70 3.23 1.94 15.96
N LEU A 71 4.39 1.92 16.61
CA LEU A 71 4.62 2.62 17.87
C LEU A 71 4.50 4.13 17.71
N ALA A 72 5.00 4.71 16.62
CA ALA A 72 4.84 6.13 16.33
C ALA A 72 3.35 6.52 16.18
N ALA A 73 2.57 5.71 15.46
CA ALA A 73 1.13 5.91 15.33
C ALA A 73 0.40 5.80 16.67
N MET A 74 0.72 4.77 17.48
CA MET A 74 0.16 4.60 18.82
C MET A 74 0.51 5.78 19.74
N ALA A 75 1.78 6.19 19.75
CA ALA A 75 2.26 7.30 20.55
C ALA A 75 1.54 8.60 20.19
N LEU A 76 1.31 8.85 18.90
CA LEU A 76 0.55 10.00 18.43
C LEU A 76 -0.90 9.97 18.95
N VAL A 77 -1.59 8.83 18.85
CA VAL A 77 -2.98 8.68 19.33
C VAL A 77 -3.07 8.86 20.85
N LEU A 78 -2.12 8.30 21.60
CA LEU A 78 -2.02 8.48 23.05
C LEU A 78 -1.68 9.93 23.44
N PHE A 79 -0.85 10.62 22.65
CA PHE A 79 -0.54 12.04 22.85
C PHE A 79 -1.79 12.92 22.73
N PHE A 80 -2.71 12.58 21.82
CA PHE A 80 -4.03 13.20 21.71
C PHE A 80 -5.04 12.73 22.79
N ARG A 81 -4.59 11.95 23.79
CA ARG A 81 -5.38 11.47 24.95
C ARG A 81 -6.55 10.55 24.60
N TYR A 82 -6.47 9.87 23.46
CA TYR A 82 -7.39 8.77 23.16
C TYR A 82 -7.07 7.54 24.01
N PRO A 83 -8.08 6.68 24.27
CA PRO A 83 -7.87 5.49 25.09
C PRO A 83 -6.99 4.45 24.38
N ILE A 84 -6.32 3.61 25.16
CA ILE A 84 -5.28 2.70 24.66
C ILE A 84 -5.81 1.63 23.69
N ASN A 85 -7.09 1.25 23.83
CA ASN A 85 -7.78 0.41 22.86
C ASN A 85 -7.82 1.05 21.48
N THR A 86 -8.16 2.34 21.37
CA THR A 86 -8.13 3.10 20.12
C THR A 86 -6.71 3.19 19.56
N ALA A 87 -5.72 3.46 20.42
CA ALA A 87 -4.32 3.52 20.01
C ALA A 87 -3.86 2.18 19.42
N LEU A 88 -4.17 1.05 20.07
CA LEU A 88 -3.85 -0.29 19.58
C LEU A 88 -4.52 -0.60 18.23
N THR A 89 -5.81 -0.26 18.08
CA THR A 89 -6.53 -0.46 16.82
C THR A 89 -5.92 0.36 15.68
N VAL A 90 -5.60 1.63 15.92
CA VAL A 90 -4.98 2.51 14.91
C VAL A 90 -3.54 2.10 14.61
N GLY A 91 -2.77 1.73 15.63
CA GLY A 91 -1.41 1.21 15.45
C GLY A 91 -1.40 -0.04 14.58
N ALA A 92 -2.25 -1.01 14.92
CA ALA A 92 -2.38 -2.26 14.16
C ALA A 92 -2.87 -2.03 12.72
N SER A 93 -3.83 -1.12 12.50
CA SER A 93 -4.33 -0.84 11.15
C SER A 93 -3.32 -0.14 10.24
N LEU A 94 -2.39 0.64 10.82
CA LEU A 94 -1.34 1.33 10.08
C LEU A 94 -0.04 0.54 9.96
N ALA A 95 0.15 -0.52 10.74
CA ALA A 95 1.34 -1.37 10.71
C ALA A 95 1.57 -1.97 9.32
N GLN A 96 0.49 -2.32 8.62
CA GLN A 96 0.57 -2.98 7.33
C GLN A 96 0.98 -2.00 6.22
N ILE A 97 1.87 -2.48 5.34
CA ILE A 97 2.15 -1.87 4.05
C ILE A 97 1.30 -2.59 3.00
N GLY A 98 0.56 -1.82 2.21
CA GLY A 98 -0.28 -2.34 1.13
C GLY A 98 0.35 -2.16 -0.26
N GLU A 99 -0.30 -2.77 -1.25
CA GLU A 99 0.03 -2.75 -2.68
C GLU A 99 0.22 -1.32 -3.23
N PHE A 100 -0.55 -0.35 -2.72
CA PHE A 100 -0.43 1.05 -3.12
C PHE A 100 0.96 1.65 -2.86
N SER A 101 1.72 1.14 -1.90
CA SER A 101 3.06 1.62 -1.60
C SER A 101 4.03 1.30 -2.74
N PHE A 102 3.87 0.15 -3.40
CA PHE A 102 4.65 -0.22 -4.58
C PHE A 102 4.30 0.63 -5.80
N ILE A 103 3.02 0.96 -5.98
CA ILE A 103 2.58 1.87 -7.05
C ILE A 103 3.25 3.23 -6.86
N LEU A 104 3.29 3.72 -5.61
CA LEU A 104 3.89 5.01 -5.28
C LEU A 104 5.41 5.00 -5.44
N ALA A 105 6.08 3.92 -5.01
CA ALA A 105 7.52 3.74 -5.18
C ALA A 105 7.92 3.68 -6.66
N THR A 106 7.20 2.87 -7.46
CA THR A 106 7.39 2.77 -8.92
C THR A 106 7.19 4.13 -9.61
N LEU A 107 6.15 4.87 -9.21
CA LEU A 107 5.92 6.22 -9.73
C LEU A 107 7.08 7.14 -9.34
N GLY A 108 7.54 7.08 -8.08
CA GLY A 108 8.69 7.82 -7.59
C GLY A 108 9.96 7.56 -8.40
N VAL A 109 10.26 6.30 -8.72
CA VAL A 109 11.38 5.92 -9.60
C VAL A 109 11.19 6.48 -11.01
N SER A 110 9.99 6.32 -11.59
CA SER A 110 9.70 6.85 -12.95
C SER A 110 9.81 8.37 -13.05
N LEU A 111 9.56 9.08 -11.96
CA LEU A 111 9.69 10.53 -11.85
C LEU A 111 11.11 10.96 -11.43
N GLY A 112 12.03 10.02 -11.21
CA GLY A 112 13.40 10.29 -10.75
C GLY A 112 13.50 10.79 -9.30
N LEU A 113 12.46 10.60 -8.49
CA LEU A 113 12.41 10.98 -7.08
C LEU A 113 12.98 9.90 -6.15
N LEU A 114 13.03 8.64 -6.62
CA LEU A 114 13.58 7.49 -5.92
C LEU A 114 14.60 6.78 -6.81
N SER A 115 15.61 6.16 -6.19
CA SER A 115 16.54 5.28 -6.89
C SER A 115 15.90 3.91 -7.15
N LEU A 116 16.43 3.17 -8.13
CA LEU A 116 15.96 1.81 -8.46
C LEU A 116 16.11 0.83 -7.28
N GLU A 117 17.06 1.07 -6.38
CA GLU A 117 17.26 0.28 -5.16
C GLU A 117 16.17 0.49 -4.10
N ALA A 118 15.38 1.57 -4.22
CA ALA A 118 14.30 1.90 -3.30
C ALA A 118 12.92 1.34 -3.73
N GLN A 119 12.87 0.67 -4.89
CA GLN A 119 11.68 0.02 -5.44
C GLN A 119 11.64 -1.46 -5.05
#